data_AF-A0A8T1EWP1-F1
#
_entry.id   AF-A0A8T1EWP1-F1
#
_cell.length_a   1.000
_cell.length_b   1.000
_cell.length_c   1.000
_cell.angle_alpha   90.00
_cell.angle_beta   90.00
_cell.angle_gamma   90.00
#
_symmetry.space_group_name_H-M   'P 1'
#
loop_
_entity.id
_entity.type
_entity.pdbx_description
1 polymer ?
#
loop_
_entity_poly.entity_id
_entity_poly.type
_entity_poly.pdbx_seq_one_letter_code
_entity_poly.pdbx_strand_id
1 'polypeptide(L)' 'GNAMLKYLPRGGFYITGGLAPKNLDYFTKKDIFLNSVFDKGRVSPALKACPIYLVLNEDLGERGAHYYAYQLLTESL' A
#
# COMPACT_ATOMS: atom_id res chain seq x y z
N GLY A 1 5.59 -9.02 -3.26
CA GLY A 1 5.46 -9.41 -4.68
C GLY A 1 4.19 -10.18 -5.02
N ASN A 2 3.89 -11.30 -4.35
CA ASN A 2 2.80 -12.22 -4.78
C ASN A 2 1.40 -11.57 -4.83
N ALA A 3 1.02 -10.81 -3.81
CA ALA A 3 -0.26 -10.09 -3.82
C ALA A 3 -0.33 -9.06 -4.97
N MET A 4 0.75 -8.32 -5.21
CA MET A 4 0.80 -7.38 -6.33
C MET A 4 0.71 -8.11 -7.69
N LEU A 5 1.27 -9.32 -7.83
CA LEU A 5 1.10 -10.11 -9.06
C LEU A 5 -0.34 -10.59 -9.24
N LYS A 6 -1.00 -10.98 -8.15
CA LYS A 6 -2.40 -11.44 -8.18
C LYS A 6 -3.36 -10.33 -8.60
N TYR A 7 -3.16 -9.12 -8.08
CA TYR A 7 -4.14 -8.03 -8.24
C TYR A 7 -3.72 -6.96 -9.26
N LEU A 8 -2.44 -6.91 -9.67
CA LEU A 8 -1.86 -5.91 -10.57
C LEU A 8 -2.35 -4.48 -10.27
N PRO A 9 -2.12 -3.96 -9.05
CA PRO A 9 -2.72 -2.72 -8.58
C PRO A 9 -2.11 -1.49 -9.28
N ARG A 10 -2.58 -1.19 -10.50
CA ARG A 10 -2.06 -0.08 -11.33
C ARG A 10 -2.33 1.29 -10.71
N GLY A 11 -3.37 1.42 -9.89
CA GLY A 11 -3.66 2.62 -9.10
C GLY A 11 -2.78 2.78 -7.85
N GLY A 12 -2.00 1.75 -7.48
CA GLY A 12 -1.05 1.80 -6.38
C GLY A 12 -1.17 0.65 -5.37
N PHE A 13 -0.02 0.22 -4.87
CA PHE A 13 0.12 -0.67 -3.73
C PHE A 13 0.49 0.14 -2.50
N TYR A 14 -0.47 0.31 -1.59
CA TYR A 14 -0.33 1.18 -0.42
C TYR A 14 0.09 0.34 0.79
N ILE A 15 1.25 0.66 1.37
CA ILE A 15 1.76 0.08 2.60
C ILE A 15 1.32 0.99 3.75
N THR A 16 0.58 0.43 4.70
CA THR A 16 -0.06 1.18 5.80
C THR A 16 0.17 0.47 7.14
N GLY A 17 -0.33 1.08 8.23
CA GLY A 17 -0.21 0.63 9.61
C GLY A 17 0.89 1.38 10.36
N GLY A 18 0.76 1.49 11.68
CA GLY A 18 1.67 2.29 12.51
C GLY A 18 3.14 1.87 12.48
N LEU A 19 3.47 0.68 11.97
CA LEU A 19 4.86 0.23 11.84
C LEU A 19 5.55 0.81 10.59
N ALA A 20 4.80 1.15 9.54
CA ALA A 20 5.32 1.73 8.31
C ALA A 20 6.07 3.06 8.53
N PRO A 21 5.46 4.11 9.12
CA PRO A 21 6.14 5.37 9.38
C PRO A 21 7.29 5.22 10.38
N LYS A 22 7.15 4.34 11.38
CA LYS A 22 8.20 4.04 12.37
C LYS A 22 9.45 3.40 11.77
N ASN A 23 9.35 2.81 10.58
CA ASN A 23 10.45 2.20 9.85
C ASN A 23 10.77 2.94 8.54
N LEU A 24 10.55 4.27 8.48
CA LEU A 24 10.73 5.06 7.27
C LEU A 24 12.10 4.85 6.60
N ASP A 25 13.17 4.79 7.39
CA ASP A 25 14.53 4.56 6.89
C ASP A 25 14.70 3.20 6.21
N TYR A 26 14.00 2.16 6.69
CA TYR A 26 14.02 0.84 6.04
C TYR A 26 13.40 0.91 4.64
N PHE A 27 12.37 1.72 4.44
CA PHE A 27 11.70 1.84 3.14
C PHE A 27 12.34 2.87 2.20
N THR A 28 13.01 3.89 2.74
CA THR A 28 13.52 5.03 1.95
C THR A 28 15.03 5.03 1.76
N LYS A 29 15.80 4.47 2.70
CA LYS A 29 17.27 4.43 2.64
C LYS A 29 17.83 3.06 2.25
N LYS A 30 16.99 2.02 2.21
CA LYS A 30 17.37 0.66 1.81
C LYS A 30 16.56 0.23 0.59
N ASP A 31 17.16 -0.61 -0.24
CA ASP A 31 16.57 -1.17 -1.46
C ASP A 31 16.00 -2.59 -1.26
N ILE A 32 16.30 -3.23 -0.13
CA ILE A 32 15.95 -4.62 0.19
C ILE A 32 14.47 -4.92 -0.06
N PHE A 33 13.57 -4.03 0.36
CA PHE A 33 12.13 -4.22 0.17
C PHE A 33 11.76 -4.25 -1.32
N LEU A 34 12.20 -3.24 -2.08
CA LEU A 34 11.90 -3.12 -3.50
C LEU A 34 12.52 -4.26 -4.31
N ASN A 35 13.78 -4.60 -4.03
CA ASN A 35 14.47 -5.74 -4.64
C ASN A 35 13.69 -7.05 -4.40
N SER A 36 13.26 -7.31 -3.17
CA SER A 36 12.47 -8.51 -2.82
C SER A 36 11.07 -8.52 -3.45
N VAL A 37 10.43 -7.35 -3.53
CA VAL A 37 9.10 -7.21 -4.14
C VAL A 37 9.16 -7.49 -5.64
N PHE A 38 10.16 -6.94 -6.32
CA PHE A 38 10.35 -7.03 -7.77
C PHE A 38 11.09 -8.28 -8.22
N ASP A 39 11.70 -9.07 -7.33
CA ASP A 39 12.31 -10.35 -7.68
C ASP A 39 11.26 -11.42 -8.00
N LYS A 40 10.79 -11.43 -9.24
CA LYS A 40 9.76 -12.35 -9.77
C LYS A 40 10.10 -12.82 -11.20
N GLY A 41 11.38 -12.82 -11.55
CA GLY A 41 11.88 -13.27 -12.85
C GLY A 41 11.18 -12.62 -14.05
N ARG A 42 10.67 -13.44 -14.97
CA ARG A 42 10.04 -12.98 -16.22
C ARG A 42 8.84 -12.05 -16.02
N VAL A 43 8.15 -12.11 -14.87
CA VAL A 43 6.97 -11.28 -14.60
C VAL A 43 7.29 -10.00 -13.81
N SER A 44 8.56 -9.76 -13.47
CA SER A 44 8.99 -8.52 -12.80
C SER A 44 8.56 -7.23 -13.50
N PRO A 45 8.58 -7.11 -14.85
CA PRO A 45 8.13 -5.88 -15.52
C PRO A 45 6.68 -5.50 -15.22
N ALA A 46 5.79 -6.48 -15.01
CA ALA A 46 4.39 -6.21 -14.68
C ALA A 46 4.23 -5.54 -13.30
N LEU A 47 5.09 -5.89 -12.36
CA LEU A 47 5.12 -5.27 -11.03
C LEU A 47 5.74 -3.87 -11.05
N LYS A 48 6.78 -3.66 -11.86
CA LYS A 48 7.44 -2.35 -11.99
C LYS A 48 6.51 -1.26 -12.54
N ALA A 49 5.44 -1.64 -13.22
CA ALA A 49 4.38 -0.73 -13.67
C ALA A 49 3.35 -0.36 -12.58
N CYS A 50 3.43 -0.96 -11.39
CA CYS A 50 2.54 -0.65 -10.27
C CYS A 50 3.25 0.29 -9.29
N PRO A 51 2.71 1.50 -9.01
CA PRO A 51 3.32 2.38 -8.02
C PRO A 51 3.19 1.79 -6.61
N ILE A 52 4.16 2.06 -5.75
CA ILE A 52 4.15 1.66 -4.34
C ILE A 52 4.18 2.93 -3.49
N TYR A 53 3.25 3.04 -2.55
CA TYR A 53 3.13 4.20 -1.67
C TYR A 53 3.27 3.77 -0.21
N LEU A 54 4.03 4.55 0.56
CA LEU A 54 4.12 4.40 2.01
C LEU A 54 3.20 5.44 2.65
N VAL A 55 2.17 4.99 3.36
CA VAL A 55 1.23 5.88 4.05
C VAL A 55 1.83 6.25 5.41
N LEU A 56 1.98 7.56 5.66
CA LEU A 56 2.61 8.07 6.88
C LEU A 56 1.60 8.35 8.01
N ASN A 57 0.32 8.42 7.69
CA ASN A 57 -0.76 8.60 8.67
C ASN A 57 -0.96 7.32 9.50
N GLU A 58 -0.80 7.43 10.82
CA GLU A 58 -1.05 6.31 11.74
C GLU A 58 -2.54 6.08 12.01
N ASP A 59 -3.39 7.11 11.81
CA ASP A 59 -4.83 7.12 12.08
C ASP A 59 -5.69 6.70 10.87
N LEU A 60 -5.12 5.97 9.92
CA LEU A 60 -5.82 5.60 8.68
C LEU A 60 -7.06 4.72 8.95
N GLY A 61 -6.96 3.83 9.94
CA GLY A 61 -8.06 2.92 10.30
C GLY A 61 -9.27 3.68 10.83
N GLU A 62 -9.04 4.63 11.73
CA GLU A 62 -10.04 5.51 12.31
C GLU A 62 -10.70 6.38 11.23
N ARG A 63 -9.92 6.95 10.31
CA ARG A 63 -10.44 7.72 9.17
C ARG A 63 -11.32 6.88 8.26
N GLY A 64 -10.90 5.65 7.95
CA GLY A 64 -11.68 4.71 7.13
C GLY A 64 -13.00 4.34 7.78
N ALA A 65 -13.00 4.05 9.08
CA ALA A 65 -14.20 3.76 9.85
C ALA A 65 -15.17 4.95 9.87
N HIS A 66 -14.65 6.16 10.13
CA HIS A 66 -15.46 7.38 10.11
C HIS A 66 -16.06 7.65 8.72
N TYR A 67 -15.26 7.54 7.65
CA TYR A 67 -15.74 7.70 6.28
C TYR A 67 -16.86 6.71 5.95
N TYR A 68 -16.68 5.44 6.29
CA TYR A 68 -17.68 4.41 6.03
C TYR A 68 -18.98 4.66 6.82
N ALA A 69 -18.89 5.03 8.10
CA ALA A 69 -20.07 5.39 8.89
C ALA A 69 -20.83 6.59 8.30
N TYR A 70 -20.11 7.59 7.79
CA TYR A 70 -20.71 8.75 7.12
C TYR A 70 -21.41 8.39 5.80
N GLN A 71 -20.82 7.48 5.00
CA GLN A 71 -21.47 6.97 3.80
C GLN A 71 -22.79 6.25 4.13
N LEU A 72 -22.79 5.37 5.14
CA LEU A 72 -24.01 4.67 5.58
C LEU A 72 -25.11 5.63 6.05
N LEU A 73 -24.74 6.70 6.77
CA LEU A 73 -25.70 7.73 7.18
C LEU A 73 -26.30 8.45 5.95
N THR A 74 -25.47 8.78 4.98
CA THR A 74 -25.90 9.51 3.77
C THR A 74 -26.80 8.66 2.87
N GLU A 75 -26.54 7.36 2.75
CA GLU A 75 -27.38 6.43 1.98
C GLU A 75 -28.75 6.15 2.64
N SER A 76 -28.88 6.41 3.94
CA SER A 76 -30.13 6.20 4.69
C SER A 76 -31.10 7.39 4.65
N LEU A 77 -30.67 8.52 4.09
CA LEU A 77 -31.44 9.77 3.94
C LEU A 77 -32.01 9.87 2.52
#